data_AF-A0A8S3I2V0-F1
#
_entry.id   AF-A0A8S3I2V0-F1
#
_cell.length_a   1.000
_cell.length_b   1.000
_cell.length_c   1.000
_cell.angle_alpha   90.00
_cell.angle_beta   90.00
_cell.angle_gamma   90.00
#
_symmetry.space_group_name_H-M   'P 1'
#
loop_
_entity.id
_entity.type
_entity.pdbx_description
1 polymer ?
#
loop_
_entity_poly.entity_id
_entity_poly.type
_entity_poly.pdbx_seq_one_letter_code
_entity_poly.pdbx_strand_id
1 'polypeptide(L)'
;FLCSSDTIELFDESHANTNWLLTDDFVAFAHPSSLTVGTQHGVFVLDPTDKKKCICVLQKPTIEQMKIHKAIWCHGEEEFVYTDSLFYFNMNVAQRLADVYRQEHNIQCEIDCYGDFMSALGICPLPRPVTKENDDNQQRTRIKQKIYDILLDCHLQVVILHKSSFNHTGTNDEYLDICCGIGKTGQEIFEELKLEKHVGCKVFDEGRHDTIDFWHG
;
A
#
# COMPACT_ATOMS: atom_id res chain seq x y z
N PHE A 1 9.29 -7.26 -2.93
CA PHE A 1 8.01 -6.54 -2.79
C PHE A 1 7.69 -6.41 -1.31
N LEU A 2 7.19 -5.25 -0.93
CA LEU A 2 6.67 -4.92 0.39
C LEU A 2 5.18 -4.61 0.19
N CYS A 3 4.33 -5.27 0.95
CA CYS A 3 2.88 -5.11 0.95
C CYS A 3 2.38 -5.27 2.38
N SER A 4 1.14 -4.85 2.64
CA SER A 4 0.51 -5.15 3.92
C SER A 4 0.31 -6.66 4.07
N SER A 5 0.48 -7.18 5.28
CA SER A 5 0.33 -8.62 5.54
C SER A 5 -1.13 -9.09 5.53
N ASP A 6 -2.06 -8.15 5.64
CA ASP A 6 -3.50 -8.37 5.73
C ASP A 6 -4.22 -7.95 4.44
N THR A 7 -3.57 -8.07 3.28
CA THR A 7 -4.18 -7.65 2.01
C THR A 7 -4.03 -8.70 0.91
N ILE A 8 -5.08 -8.85 0.11
CA ILE A 8 -5.07 -9.64 -1.12
C ILE A 8 -5.24 -8.70 -2.31
N GLU A 9 -4.26 -8.73 -3.22
CA GLU A 9 -4.25 -7.95 -4.45
C GLU A 9 -4.55 -8.83 -5.65
N LEU A 10 -5.59 -8.48 -6.41
CA LEU A 10 -5.92 -9.09 -7.68
C LEU A 10 -5.76 -8.03 -8.78
N PHE A 11 -5.12 -8.39 -9.88
CA PHE A 11 -5.01 -7.50 -11.02
C PHE A 11 -4.92 -8.27 -12.33
N ASP A 12 -5.45 -7.65 -13.38
CA ASP A 12 -5.46 -8.20 -14.72
C ASP A 12 -4.23 -7.72 -15.51
N GLU A 13 -3.33 -8.66 -15.80
CA GLU A 13 -2.13 -8.40 -16.62
C GLU A 13 -2.45 -8.28 -18.12
N SER A 14 -3.59 -8.80 -18.59
CA SER A 14 -3.88 -8.93 -20.04
C SER A 14 -3.97 -7.59 -20.78
N HIS A 15 -4.36 -6.52 -20.07
CA HIS A 15 -4.38 -5.14 -20.59
C HIS A 15 -3.23 -4.30 -20.08
N ALA A 16 -2.48 -4.84 -19.13
CA ALA A 16 -1.33 -4.22 -18.56
C ALA A 16 -0.20 -4.47 -19.57
N ASN A 17 0.04 -3.53 -20.49
CA ASN A 17 1.21 -3.50 -21.38
C ASN A 17 2.46 -3.24 -20.51
N THR A 18 2.69 -4.15 -19.57
CA THR A 18 3.41 -3.92 -18.34
C THR A 18 4.77 -4.56 -18.52
N ASN A 19 5.63 -3.81 -19.20
CA ASN A 19 7.06 -3.99 -19.00
C ASN A 19 7.40 -3.26 -17.69
N TRP A 20 6.97 -3.82 -16.55
CA TRP A 20 7.30 -3.32 -15.22
C TRP A 20 8.71 -3.75 -14.86
N LEU A 21 9.69 -3.16 -15.54
CA LEU A 21 11.09 -3.35 -15.21
C LEU A 21 11.32 -2.77 -13.81
N LEU A 22 11.77 -3.62 -12.88
CA LEU A 22 12.15 -3.22 -11.52
C LEU A 22 13.52 -2.54 -11.51
N THR A 23 13.67 -1.47 -12.30
CA THR A 23 14.97 -0.82 -12.54
C THR A 23 15.22 0.40 -11.66
N ASP A 24 14.16 1.06 -11.19
CA ASP A 24 14.29 2.23 -10.32
C ASP A 24 14.51 1.84 -8.85
N ASP A 25 14.88 2.83 -8.03
CA ASP A 25 15.08 2.62 -6.59
C ASP A 25 13.82 2.14 -5.90
N PHE A 26 12.68 2.72 -6.29
CA PHE A 26 11.34 2.30 -5.92
C PHE A 26 10.47 2.07 -7.15
N VAL A 27 9.69 0.99 -7.12
CA VAL A 27 8.58 0.75 -8.04
C VAL A 27 7.33 0.51 -7.20
N ALA A 28 6.41 1.47 -7.21
CA ALA A 28 5.15 1.39 -6.49
C ALA A 28 3.99 1.05 -7.43
N PHE A 29 3.00 0.35 -6.90
CA PHE A 29 1.84 -0.09 -7.64
C PHE A 29 0.63 0.71 -7.18
N ALA A 30 -0.14 1.16 -8.16
CA ALA A 30 -1.21 2.12 -7.95
C ALA A 30 -2.54 1.61 -8.48
N HIS A 31 -3.57 1.71 -7.65
CA HIS A 31 -4.93 1.31 -7.97
C HIS A 31 -5.81 2.54 -8.20
N PRO A 32 -6.66 2.56 -9.25
CA PRO A 32 -7.73 3.54 -9.34
C PRO A 32 -8.75 3.27 -8.22
N SER A 33 -8.95 4.25 -7.35
CA SER A 33 -9.74 4.13 -6.14
C SER A 33 -10.69 5.33 -5.99
N SER A 34 -11.78 5.13 -5.26
CA SER A 34 -12.68 6.23 -4.91
C SER A 34 -11.98 7.26 -4.03
N LEU A 35 -12.48 8.50 -4.02
CA LEU A 35 -11.95 9.55 -3.15
C LEU A 35 -12.00 9.17 -1.67
N THR A 36 -13.04 8.43 -1.25
CA THR A 36 -13.20 7.95 0.12
C THR A 36 -12.06 7.00 0.50
N VAL A 37 -11.75 6.02 -0.35
CA VAL A 37 -10.60 5.10 -0.12
C VAL A 37 -9.30 5.91 -0.07
N GLY A 38 -9.14 6.91 -0.94
CA GLY A 38 -7.99 7.81 -0.92
C GLY A 38 -7.74 8.49 0.44
N THR A 39 -8.78 8.72 1.25
CA THR A 39 -8.60 9.33 2.58
C THR A 39 -8.00 8.38 3.61
N GLN A 40 -7.97 7.09 3.32
CA GLN A 40 -7.49 6.04 4.20
C GLN A 40 -6.14 5.46 3.75
N HIS A 41 -5.69 5.78 2.53
CA HIS A 41 -4.51 5.25 1.87
C HIS A 41 -3.50 6.35 1.50
N GLY A 42 -2.30 5.95 1.09
CA GLY A 42 -1.42 6.83 0.35
C GLY A 42 -2.00 7.14 -1.03
N VAL A 43 -1.84 8.37 -1.51
CA VAL A 43 -2.33 8.81 -2.81
C VAL A 43 -1.15 9.34 -3.63
N PHE A 44 -0.92 8.76 -4.79
CA PHE A 44 0.09 9.23 -5.73
C PHE A 44 -0.41 10.44 -6.51
N VAL A 45 0.36 11.52 -6.47
CA VAL A 45 0.19 12.66 -7.37
C VAL A 45 1.04 12.40 -8.61
N LEU A 46 0.42 11.97 -9.70
CA LEU A 46 1.15 11.58 -10.92
C LEU A 46 1.32 12.76 -11.88
N ASP A 47 2.38 12.72 -12.67
CA ASP A 47 2.57 13.67 -13.77
C ASP A 47 1.48 13.46 -14.84
N PRO A 48 0.77 14.51 -15.29
CA PRO A 48 -0.30 14.40 -16.27
C PRO A 48 0.19 13.97 -17.66
N THR A 49 1.47 14.19 -17.97
CA THR A 49 2.10 13.85 -19.26
C THR A 49 2.74 12.46 -19.25
N ASP A 50 3.25 12.02 -18.09
CA ASP A 50 3.85 10.70 -17.91
C ASP A 50 3.43 10.10 -16.57
N LYS A 51 2.35 9.32 -16.59
CA LYS A 51 1.76 8.75 -15.37
C LYS A 51 2.65 7.73 -14.66
N LYS A 52 3.80 7.35 -15.22
CA LYS A 52 4.82 6.55 -14.51
C LYS A 52 5.61 7.38 -13.51
N LYS A 53 5.62 8.71 -13.68
CA LYS A 53 6.31 9.64 -12.80
C LYS A 53 5.39 10.14 -11.71
N CYS A 54 5.87 10.05 -10.47
CA CYS A 54 5.19 10.57 -9.31
C CYS A 54 5.79 11.93 -8.92
N ILE A 55 4.94 12.95 -8.79
CA ILE A 55 5.29 14.25 -8.23
C ILE A 55 5.54 14.12 -6.74
N CYS A 56 4.58 13.56 -6.00
CA CYS A 56 4.71 13.28 -4.56
C CYS A 56 3.67 12.23 -4.12
N VAL A 57 3.86 11.68 -2.93
CA VAL A 57 2.92 10.74 -2.31
C VAL A 57 2.27 11.40 -1.10
N LEU A 58 0.96 11.62 -1.17
CA LEU A 58 0.17 12.10 -0.03
C LEU A 58 -0.14 10.94 0.91
N GLN A 59 -0.09 11.16 2.23
CA GLN A 59 -0.35 10.11 3.21
C GLN A 59 -1.67 10.35 3.93
N LYS A 60 -2.66 9.49 3.66
CA LYS A 60 -4.04 9.58 4.18
C LYS A 60 -4.62 11.01 4.06
N PRO A 61 -4.58 11.63 2.86
CA PRO A 61 -4.96 13.02 2.68
C PRO A 61 -6.47 13.24 2.82
N THR A 62 -6.87 14.47 3.13
CA THR A 62 -8.25 14.91 2.92
C THR A 62 -8.55 15.08 1.42
N ILE A 63 -9.83 15.08 1.05
CA ILE A 63 -10.25 15.33 -0.34
C ILE A 63 -9.77 16.71 -0.82
N GLU A 64 -9.77 17.72 0.06
CA GLU A 64 -9.26 19.06 -0.25
C GLU A 64 -7.75 19.02 -0.54
N GLN A 65 -6.98 18.25 0.21
CA GLN A 65 -5.55 18.06 -0.08
C GLN A 65 -5.35 17.38 -1.44
N MET A 66 -6.13 16.35 -1.77
CA MET A 66 -6.10 15.73 -3.10
C MET A 66 -6.40 16.74 -4.21
N LYS A 67 -7.39 17.62 -4.01
CA LYS A 67 -7.74 18.69 -4.97
C LYS A 67 -6.61 19.70 -5.14
N ILE A 68 -6.05 20.20 -4.03
CA ILE A 68 -4.95 21.19 -4.04
C ILE A 68 -3.73 20.65 -4.79
N HIS A 69 -3.39 19.39 -4.57
CA HIS A 69 -2.25 18.74 -5.21
C HIS A 69 -2.58 18.17 -6.60
N LYS A 70 -3.81 18.34 -7.10
CA LYS A 70 -4.26 17.82 -8.40
C LYS A 70 -4.10 16.29 -8.53
N ALA A 71 -4.36 15.58 -7.43
CA ALA A 71 -4.30 14.12 -7.38
C ALA A 71 -5.57 13.45 -7.95
N ILE A 72 -6.66 14.19 -8.10
CA ILE A 72 -7.95 13.69 -8.58
C ILE A 72 -7.96 13.63 -10.10
N TRP A 73 -8.38 12.47 -10.61
CA TRP A 73 -8.55 12.16 -12.02
C TRP A 73 -10.02 11.97 -12.35
N CYS A 74 -10.37 12.18 -13.62
CA CYS A 74 -11.74 11.98 -14.11
C CYS A 74 -11.76 10.98 -15.27
N HIS A 75 -12.70 10.05 -15.23
CA HIS A 75 -13.09 9.23 -16.37
C HIS A 75 -14.57 9.50 -16.67
N GLY A 76 -14.85 10.40 -17.63
CA GLY A 76 -16.19 10.94 -17.80
C GLY A 76 -16.59 11.81 -16.60
N GLU A 77 -17.69 11.47 -15.94
CA GLU A 77 -18.18 12.17 -14.73
C GLU A 77 -17.64 11.56 -13.42
N GLU A 78 -16.97 10.41 -13.48
CA GLU A 78 -16.48 9.70 -12.30
C GLU A 78 -15.10 10.22 -11.87
N GLU A 79 -15.00 10.68 -10.62
CA GLU A 79 -13.76 11.09 -9.98
C GLU A 79 -13.08 9.92 -9.25
N PHE A 80 -11.77 9.81 -9.41
CA PHE A 80 -10.97 8.79 -8.75
C PHE A 80 -9.55 9.29 -8.44
N VAL A 81 -8.83 8.55 -7.62
CA VAL A 81 -7.42 8.79 -7.27
C VAL A 81 -6.61 7.52 -7.46
N TYR A 82 -5.28 7.65 -7.53
CA TYR A 82 -4.37 6.50 -7.56
C TYR A 82 -3.84 6.24 -6.16
N THR A 83 -4.31 5.18 -5.52
CA THR A 83 -3.89 4.81 -4.16
C THR A 83 -2.75 3.80 -4.17
N ASP A 84 -1.95 3.82 -3.11
CA ASP A 84 -0.91 2.82 -2.86
C ASP A 84 -1.47 1.45 -2.46
N SER A 85 -0.69 0.41 -2.75
CA SER A 85 -0.97 -0.96 -2.38
C SER A 85 0.29 -1.69 -1.96
N LEU A 86 1.18 -1.94 -2.91
CA LEU A 86 2.48 -2.56 -2.70
C LEU A 86 3.56 -1.77 -3.41
N PHE A 87 4.79 -1.97 -2.98
CA PHE A 87 5.95 -1.42 -3.64
C PHE A 87 7.16 -2.32 -3.53
N TYR A 88 8.08 -2.16 -4.46
CA TYR A 88 9.41 -2.72 -4.42
C TYR A 88 10.40 -1.60 -4.18
N PHE A 89 11.48 -1.91 -3.47
CA PHE A 89 12.70 -1.12 -3.52
C PHE A 89 13.91 -2.03 -3.70
N ASN A 90 14.95 -1.51 -4.35
CA ASN A 90 16.13 -2.29 -4.69
C ASN A 90 17.05 -2.55 -3.49
N MET A 91 18.05 -3.41 -3.70
CA MET A 91 19.00 -3.79 -2.64
C MET A 91 19.83 -2.61 -2.11
N ASN A 92 20.10 -1.60 -2.94
CA ASN A 92 20.81 -0.40 -2.50
C ASN A 92 19.97 0.41 -1.48
N VAL A 93 18.67 0.59 -1.72
CA VAL A 93 17.75 1.18 -0.74
C VAL A 93 17.68 0.34 0.53
N ALA A 94 17.55 -0.99 0.40
CA ALA A 94 17.51 -1.90 1.55
C ALA A 94 18.76 -1.76 2.44
N GLN A 95 19.93 -1.65 1.82
CA GLN A 95 21.20 -1.46 2.52
C GLN A 95 21.25 -0.11 3.28
N ARG A 96 20.78 0.98 2.66
CA ARG A 96 20.70 2.30 3.31
C ARG A 96 19.79 2.27 4.55
N LEU A 97 18.62 1.65 4.43
CA LEU A 97 17.68 1.47 5.54
C LEU A 97 18.30 0.60 6.66
N ALA A 98 18.99 -0.48 6.30
CA ALA A 98 19.70 -1.33 7.26
C ALA A 98 20.83 -0.57 7.99
N ASP A 99 21.53 0.34 7.30
CA ASP A 99 22.56 1.18 7.91
C ASP A 99 21.96 2.17 8.92
N VAL A 100 20.78 2.73 8.66
CA VAL A 100 20.05 3.54 9.66
C VAL A 100 19.73 2.70 10.90
N TYR A 101 19.21 1.48 10.72
CA TYR A 101 18.94 0.58 11.84
C TYR A 101 20.21 0.26 12.65
N ARG A 102 21.32 -0.06 11.95
CA ARG A 102 22.62 -0.32 12.59
C ARG A 102 23.15 0.89 13.35
N GLN A 103 22.92 2.12 12.88
CA GLN A 103 23.39 3.32 13.57
C GLN A 103 22.53 3.67 14.79
N GLU A 104 21.23 3.41 14.74
CA GLU A 104 20.30 3.76 15.83
C GLU A 104 20.27 2.71 16.95
N HIS A 105 20.68 1.45 16.67
CA HIS A 105 20.87 0.29 17.56
C HIS A 105 19.70 -0.13 18.47
N ASN A 106 18.75 0.77 18.79
CA ASN A 106 17.63 0.56 19.71
C ASN A 106 16.44 1.43 19.27
N ILE A 107 15.82 1.10 18.14
CA ILE A 107 14.59 1.76 17.68
C ILE A 107 13.43 1.25 18.54
N GLN A 108 12.85 2.11 19.39
CA GLN A 108 11.74 1.76 20.29
C GLN A 108 10.40 2.37 19.86
N CYS A 109 10.34 2.81 18.61
CA CYS A 109 9.13 3.36 18.01
C CYS A 109 8.75 2.59 16.75
N GLU A 110 7.46 2.57 16.46
CA GLU A 110 6.94 2.05 15.20
C GLU A 110 7.34 2.97 14.04
N ILE A 111 7.83 2.33 12.97
CA ILE A 111 8.14 2.93 11.69
C ILE A 111 7.15 2.35 10.68
N ASP A 112 6.39 3.23 10.05
CA ASP A 112 5.40 2.87 9.04
C ASP A 112 6.03 3.00 7.66
N CYS A 113 6.20 1.89 6.95
CA CYS A 113 6.83 1.91 5.63
C CYS A 113 6.08 2.76 4.59
N TYR A 114 4.75 2.87 4.67
CA TYR A 114 3.98 3.69 3.73
C TYR A 114 4.12 5.16 4.10
N GLY A 115 3.84 5.51 5.36
CA GLY A 115 3.94 6.89 5.82
C GLY A 115 5.36 7.46 5.80
N ASP A 116 6.33 6.68 6.28
CA ASP A 116 7.68 7.15 6.56
C ASP A 116 8.63 7.02 5.38
N PHE A 117 8.42 6.04 4.49
CA PHE A 117 9.30 5.90 3.33
C PHE A 117 8.78 6.72 2.15
N MET A 118 7.47 6.66 1.87
CA MET A 118 6.91 7.27 0.66
C MET A 118 6.90 8.80 0.68
N SER A 119 6.83 9.41 1.86
CA SER A 119 6.78 10.88 1.99
C SER A 119 8.03 11.58 1.44
N ALA A 120 9.17 10.89 1.42
CA ALA A 120 10.43 11.39 0.88
C ALA A 120 10.57 11.19 -0.64
N LEU A 121 9.64 10.48 -1.28
CA LEU A 121 9.75 10.08 -2.68
C LEU A 121 8.95 10.98 -3.62
N GLY A 122 9.38 10.98 -4.89
CA GLY A 122 8.77 11.74 -5.98
C GLY A 122 9.64 12.90 -6.45
N ILE A 123 9.22 13.55 -7.53
CA ILE A 123 9.95 14.69 -8.14
C ILE A 123 9.95 15.92 -7.23
N CYS A 124 8.88 16.12 -6.45
CA CYS A 124 8.72 17.21 -5.50
C CYS A 124 8.15 16.65 -4.18
N PRO A 125 8.99 16.00 -3.37
CA PRO A 125 8.56 15.27 -2.18
C PRO A 125 7.94 16.20 -1.14
N LEU A 126 7.13 15.62 -0.24
CA LEU A 126 6.47 16.38 0.81
C LEU A 126 7.48 16.94 1.83
N PRO A 127 7.16 18.02 2.56
CA PRO A 127 8.07 18.59 3.53
C PRO A 127 8.59 17.57 4.54
N ARG A 128 9.90 17.60 4.78
CA ARG A 128 10.58 16.78 5.78
C ARG A 128 9.85 16.80 7.13
N PRO A 129 9.67 15.64 7.80
CA PRO A 129 9.03 15.59 9.11
C PRO A 129 9.69 16.54 10.13
N VAL A 130 8.89 17.33 10.84
CA VAL A 130 9.38 18.31 11.83
C VAL A 130 9.01 17.87 13.24
N THR A 131 9.94 18.00 14.18
CA THR A 131 9.69 17.78 15.60
C THR A 131 8.77 18.86 16.13
N LYS A 132 7.58 18.49 16.62
CA LYS A 132 6.72 19.43 17.36
C LYS A 132 7.25 19.50 18.79
N GLU A 133 7.32 20.71 19.35
CA GLU A 133 7.93 20.99 20.67
C GLU A 133 7.32 20.21 21.85
N ASN A 134 6.13 19.62 21.67
CA ASN A 134 5.40 18.84 22.68
C ASN A 134 5.31 17.33 22.36
N ASP A 135 6.14 16.82 21.45
CA ASP A 135 6.09 15.40 21.06
C ASP A 135 6.96 14.56 22.02
N ASP A 136 6.32 13.73 22.85
CA ASP A 136 6.98 12.71 23.69
C ASP A 136 7.80 11.71 22.85
N ASN A 137 7.64 11.72 21.52
CA ASN A 137 8.27 10.80 20.60
C ASN A 137 9.44 11.39 19.79
N GLN A 138 10.36 12.09 20.48
CA GLN A 138 11.56 12.67 19.86
C GLN A 138 12.40 11.62 19.10
N GLN A 139 12.47 10.38 19.59
CA GLN A 139 13.17 9.30 18.90
C GLN A 139 12.53 8.99 17.55
N ARG A 140 11.20 8.85 17.49
CA ARG A 140 10.49 8.58 16.24
C ARG A 140 10.72 9.67 15.22
N THR A 141 10.61 10.93 15.61
CA THR A 141 10.85 12.03 14.66
C THR A 141 12.29 12.04 14.16
N ARG A 142 13.28 11.80 15.04
CA ARG A 142 14.69 11.67 14.64
C ARG A 142 14.89 10.56 13.61
N ILE A 143 14.30 9.39 13.85
CA ILE A 143 14.44 8.24 12.95
C ILE A 143 13.74 8.51 11.61
N LYS A 144 12.53 9.06 11.63
CA LYS A 144 11.81 9.48 10.41
C LYS A 144 12.59 10.49 9.59
N GLN A 145 13.22 11.46 10.23
CA GLN A 145 14.08 12.44 9.56
C GLN A 145 15.28 11.76 8.90
N LYS A 146 15.95 10.82 9.58
CA LYS A 146 17.05 10.05 8.99
C LYS A 146 16.60 9.23 7.80
N ILE A 147 15.47 8.54 7.92
CA ILE A 147 14.86 7.77 6.82
C ILE A 147 14.54 8.70 5.66
N TYR A 148 13.89 9.83 5.92
CA TYR A 148 13.58 10.83 4.91
C TYR A 148 14.83 11.29 4.15
N ASP A 149 15.91 11.61 4.88
CA ASP A 149 17.15 12.12 4.29
C ASP A 149 17.85 11.10 3.38
N ILE A 150 17.88 9.81 3.75
CA ILE A 150 18.52 8.77 2.92
C ILE A 150 17.69 8.39 1.69
N LEU A 151 16.38 8.70 1.70
CA LEU A 151 15.42 8.36 0.65
C LEU A 151 15.14 9.54 -0.31
N LEU A 152 15.46 10.78 0.07
CA LEU A 152 15.11 12.00 -0.68
C LEU A 152 15.52 12.00 -2.16
N ASP A 153 16.66 11.37 -2.47
CA ASP A 153 17.21 11.29 -3.84
C ASP A 153 16.87 9.97 -4.56
N CYS A 154 15.98 9.14 -3.99
CA CYS A 154 15.60 7.88 -4.62
C CYS A 154 14.58 8.10 -5.74
N HIS A 155 14.78 7.42 -6.86
CA HIS A 155 13.84 7.46 -7.98
C HIS A 155 12.61 6.58 -7.71
N LEU A 156 11.42 7.15 -7.90
CA LEU A 156 10.14 6.46 -7.78
C LEU A 156 9.45 6.34 -9.14
N GLN A 157 9.23 5.10 -9.58
CA GLN A 157 8.34 4.76 -10.67
C GLN A 157 7.00 4.26 -10.13
N VAL A 158 5.91 4.66 -10.78
CA VAL A 158 4.56 4.14 -10.49
C VAL A 158 4.07 3.27 -11.65
N VAL A 159 3.57 2.07 -11.30
CA VAL A 159 2.90 1.13 -12.20
C VAL A 159 1.41 1.18 -11.89
N ILE A 160 0.60 1.57 -12.88
CA ILE A 160 -0.86 1.65 -12.71
C ILE A 160 -1.49 0.31 -13.04
N LEU A 161 -2.25 -0.23 -12.09
CA LEU A 161 -3.03 -1.44 -12.23
C LEU A 161 -4.48 -1.06 -12.60
N HIS A 162 -4.73 -0.84 -13.90
CA HIS A 162 -6.00 -0.32 -14.41
C HIS A 162 -7.24 -1.16 -14.07
N LYS A 163 -7.07 -2.48 -13.99
CA LYS A 163 -8.12 -3.44 -13.60
C LYS A 163 -7.56 -4.23 -12.43
N SER A 164 -7.94 -3.82 -11.24
CA SER A 164 -7.40 -4.41 -10.02
C SER A 164 -8.37 -4.24 -8.86
N SER A 165 -8.24 -5.11 -7.87
CA SER A 165 -8.90 -5.02 -6.58
C SER A 165 -7.88 -5.17 -5.46
N PHE A 166 -8.09 -4.42 -4.39
CA PHE A 166 -7.25 -4.39 -3.22
C PHE A 166 -8.16 -4.64 -2.01
N ASN A 167 -8.02 -5.79 -1.38
CA ASN A 167 -8.95 -6.27 -0.36
C ASN A 167 -8.23 -6.45 0.96
N HIS A 168 -8.70 -5.76 2.00
CA HIS A 168 -8.20 -5.88 3.37
C HIS A 168 -8.81 -7.11 4.06
N THR A 169 -8.00 -7.79 4.87
CA THR A 169 -8.37 -8.87 5.79
C THR A 169 -7.99 -8.46 7.23
N GLY A 170 -8.30 -7.22 7.60
CA GLY A 170 -7.90 -6.64 8.89
C GLY A 170 -8.75 -7.12 10.06
N THR A 171 -9.92 -7.68 9.77
CA THR A 171 -10.87 -8.22 10.76
C THR A 171 -11.18 -9.70 10.50
N ASN A 172 -11.62 -10.41 11.53
CA ASN A 172 -12.07 -11.80 11.40
C ASN A 172 -13.23 -11.93 10.41
N ASP A 173 -14.13 -10.95 10.36
CA ASP A 173 -15.28 -10.96 9.45
C ASP A 173 -14.82 -10.80 8.00
N GLU A 174 -13.89 -9.88 7.73
CA GLU A 174 -13.28 -9.72 6.40
C GLU A 174 -12.50 -10.96 5.97
N TYR A 175 -11.72 -11.56 6.88
CA TYR A 175 -10.99 -12.80 6.62
C TYR A 175 -11.96 -13.95 6.28
N LEU A 176 -13.03 -14.12 7.07
CA LEU A 176 -14.05 -15.14 6.81
C LEU A 176 -14.80 -14.87 5.51
N ASP A 177 -15.14 -13.62 5.20
CA ASP A 177 -15.74 -13.26 3.91
C ASP A 177 -14.84 -13.71 2.77
N ILE A 178 -13.60 -13.25 2.74
CA ILE A 178 -12.66 -13.50 1.66
C ILE A 178 -12.32 -15.00 1.51
N CYS A 179 -12.11 -15.71 2.63
CA CYS A 179 -11.71 -17.12 2.58
C CYS A 179 -12.88 -18.09 2.35
N CYS A 180 -14.10 -17.73 2.74
CA CYS A 180 -15.27 -18.63 2.68
C CYS A 180 -16.35 -18.18 1.68
N GLY A 181 -16.21 -17.00 1.06
CA GLY A 181 -17.22 -16.46 0.14
C GLY A 181 -18.56 -16.16 0.81
N ILE A 182 -18.56 -15.83 2.10
CA ILE A 182 -19.81 -15.65 2.88
C ILE A 182 -20.46 -14.28 2.68
N GLY A 183 -19.67 -13.25 2.38
CA GLY A 183 -20.11 -11.90 2.09
C GLY A 183 -19.91 -11.53 0.62
N LYS A 184 -19.99 -10.23 0.34
CA LYS A 184 -19.97 -9.73 -1.04
C LYS A 184 -18.56 -9.85 -1.64
N THR A 185 -17.54 -9.45 -0.90
CA THR A 185 -16.16 -9.40 -1.40
C THR A 185 -15.63 -10.80 -1.68
N GLY A 186 -15.88 -11.77 -0.79
CA GLY A 186 -15.47 -13.15 -1.02
C GLY A 186 -16.20 -13.81 -2.20
N GLN A 187 -17.48 -13.49 -2.41
CA GLN A 187 -18.22 -13.97 -3.58
C GLN A 187 -17.61 -13.45 -4.88
N GLU A 188 -17.29 -12.16 -4.95
CA GLU A 188 -16.65 -11.55 -6.12
C GLU A 188 -15.28 -12.20 -6.40
N ILE A 189 -14.47 -12.41 -5.36
CA ILE A 189 -13.17 -13.10 -5.47
C ILE A 189 -13.33 -14.54 -5.95
N PHE A 190 -14.29 -15.29 -5.41
CA PHE A 190 -14.53 -16.69 -5.82
C PHE A 190 -14.99 -16.76 -7.27
N GLU A 191 -15.87 -15.85 -7.72
CA GLU A 191 -16.29 -15.76 -9.10
C GLU A 191 -15.13 -15.42 -10.04
N GLU A 192 -14.31 -14.44 -9.67
CA GLU A 192 -13.14 -14.01 -10.45
C GLU A 192 -12.09 -15.13 -10.59
N LEU A 193 -11.77 -15.80 -9.48
CA LEU A 193 -10.80 -16.89 -9.44
C LEU A 193 -11.38 -18.25 -9.86
N LYS A 194 -12.68 -18.31 -10.16
CA LYS A 194 -13.42 -19.55 -10.49
C LYS A 194 -13.26 -20.63 -9.40
N LEU A 195 -13.30 -20.21 -8.15
CA LEU A 195 -13.24 -21.09 -6.99
C LEU A 195 -14.63 -21.69 -6.72
N GLU A 196 -14.68 -22.97 -6.39
CA GLU A 196 -15.91 -23.61 -5.94
C GLU A 196 -16.21 -23.20 -4.49
N LYS A 197 -17.48 -23.05 -4.11
CA LYS A 197 -17.90 -22.67 -2.74
C LYS A 197 -17.52 -23.69 -1.65
N HIS A 198 -16.89 -24.79 -2.03
CA HIS A 198 -16.53 -25.92 -1.16
C HIS A 198 -15.04 -25.94 -0.77
N VAL A 199 -14.34 -24.80 -0.82
CA VAL A 199 -12.99 -24.69 -0.24
C VAL A 199 -13.13 -24.74 1.29
N GLY A 200 -12.97 -25.94 1.87
CA GLY A 200 -13.00 -26.12 3.31
C GLY A 200 -11.84 -25.40 3.99
N CYS A 201 -12.14 -24.35 4.75
CA CYS A 201 -11.15 -23.67 5.58
C CYS A 201 -11.03 -24.40 6.93
N LYS A 202 -9.88 -25.02 7.19
CA LYS A 202 -9.62 -25.75 8.44
C LYS A 202 -8.84 -24.86 9.41
N VAL A 203 -9.51 -24.40 10.47
CA VAL A 203 -8.86 -23.67 11.56
C VAL A 203 -8.33 -24.69 12.57
N PHE A 204 -7.03 -24.70 12.82
CA PHE A 204 -6.41 -25.57 13.81
C PHE A 204 -6.26 -24.79 15.13
N ASP A 205 -6.85 -25.31 16.22
CA ASP A 205 -6.57 -24.88 17.59
C ASP A 205 -5.54 -25.87 18.18
N GLU A 206 -4.34 -25.40 18.51
CA GLU A 206 -3.29 -26.25 19.10
C GLU A 206 -3.63 -26.74 20.53
N GLY A 207 -4.68 -26.18 21.16
CA GLY A 207 -5.09 -26.51 22.53
C GLY A 207 -6.30 -27.43 22.66
N ARG A 208 -7.03 -27.72 21.58
CA ARG A 208 -8.22 -28.60 21.61
C ARG A 208 -8.23 -29.51 20.38
N HIS A 209 -8.25 -30.82 20.62
CA HIS A 209 -8.47 -31.86 19.61
C HIS A 209 -9.91 -31.88 19.05
N ASP A 210 -10.56 -30.72 18.96
CA ASP A 210 -11.89 -30.59 18.35
C ASP A 210 -11.73 -29.85 17.03
N THR A 211 -11.46 -30.62 15.96
CA THR A 211 -11.58 -30.12 14.59
C THR A 211 -13.04 -29.80 14.32
N ILE A 212 -13.37 -28.51 14.15
CA ILE A 212 -14.63 -28.11 13.54
C ILE A 212 -14.46 -28.25 12.03
N ASP A 213 -14.78 -29.43 11.53
CA ASP A 213 -14.84 -29.72 10.10
C ASP A 213 -16.17 -29.13 9.56
N PHE A 214 -16.10 -27.97 8.90
CA PHE A 214 -17.21 -27.48 8.06
C PHE A 214 -17.19 -28.22 6.71
N TRP A 215 -17.49 -29.51 6.75
CA TRP A 215 -17.95 -30.23 5.57
C TRP A 215 -19.47 -30.22 5.60
N HIS A 216 -20.13 -29.83 4.50
CA HIS A 216 -21.35 -30.49 4.01
C HIS A 216 -21.75 -29.95 2.63
N GLY A 217 -21.93 -30.90 1.70
CA GLY A 217 -22.84 -30.81 0.55
C GLY A 217 -22.23 -30.22 -0.71
#